data_AF-A0ABD3S382-F1
#
_entry.id   AF-A0ABD3S382-F1
#
_cell.length_a   1.000
_cell.length_b   1.000
_cell.length_c   1.000
_cell.angle_alpha   90.00
_cell.angle_beta   90.00
_cell.angle_gamma   90.00
#
_symmetry.space_group_name_H-M   'P 1'
#
loop_
_entity.id
_entity.type
_entity.pdbx_description
1 polymer ?
#
loop_
_entity_poly.entity_id
_entity_poly.type
_entity_poly.pdbx_seq_one_letter_code
_entity_poly.pdbx_strand_id
1 'polypeptide(L)'
;MADSSDSVSVDMESIPLAGKEHVVKTAHGSVSVAVFGDQDKPALITYPDLALNHISCFQGLLFCPEAFSLLVHNFCIYHISPPGHELGAAVAASDELSLCVDDLADQVSEILDYFG
;
A
#
# COMPACT_ATOMS: atom_id res chain seq x y z
N MET A 1 -31.43 24.20 22.81
CA MET A 1 -30.58 23.02 23.05
C MET A 1 -30.17 22.53 21.68
N ALA A 2 -28.87 22.64 21.39
CA ALA A 2 -28.28 22.36 20.09
C ALA A 2 -27.96 20.87 20.01
N ASP A 3 -28.49 20.20 18.99
CA ASP A 3 -27.94 18.94 18.48
C ASP A 3 -27.40 19.26 17.09
N SER A 4 -26.14 19.70 17.06
CA SER A 4 -25.37 19.82 15.83
C SER A 4 -24.67 18.47 15.63
N SER A 5 -25.35 17.54 14.96
CA SER A 5 -24.69 16.36 14.42
C SER A 5 -23.74 16.83 13.32
N ASP A 6 -22.45 16.89 13.66
CA ASP A 6 -21.36 17.07 12.70
C ASP A 6 -21.22 15.77 11.87
N SER A 7 -22.12 15.60 10.92
CA SER A 7 -21.99 14.55 9.91
C SER A 7 -21.08 15.05 8.80
N VAL A 8 -19.84 14.56 8.79
CA VAL A 8 -18.89 14.74 7.68
C VAL A 8 -19.37 13.88 6.52
N SER A 9 -19.99 14.50 5.52
CA SER A 9 -20.30 13.84 4.25
C SER A 9 -19.01 13.67 3.46
N VAL A 10 -18.50 12.44 3.37
CA VAL A 10 -17.39 12.11 2.48
C VAL A 10 -18.01 11.90 1.10
N ASP A 11 -17.70 12.80 0.18
CA ASP A 11 -18.12 12.73 -1.22
C ASP A 11 -17.65 11.41 -1.83
N MET A 12 -18.61 10.58 -2.28
CA MET A 12 -18.39 9.19 -2.68
C MET A 12 -18.12 9.06 -4.19
N GLU A 13 -17.57 10.10 -4.81
CA GLU A 13 -17.22 10.12 -6.23
C GLU A 13 -15.72 10.36 -6.33
N SER A 14 -14.97 9.27 -6.52
CA SER A 14 -13.50 9.15 -6.48
C SER A 14 -12.92 9.00 -5.06
N ILE A 15 -12.97 7.76 -4.52
CA ILE A 15 -11.90 7.32 -3.63
C ILE A 15 -10.60 7.67 -4.37
N PRO A 16 -9.67 8.46 -3.81
CA PRO A 16 -8.35 8.58 -4.39
C PRO A 16 -7.67 7.22 -4.15
N LEU A 17 -8.01 6.22 -4.96
CA LEU A 17 -7.26 4.99 -5.11
C LEU A 17 -5.81 5.29 -5.51
N ALA A 18 -5.55 6.51 -5.99
CA ALA A 18 -4.22 7.08 -6.12
C ALA A 18 -3.71 7.60 -4.76
N GLY A 19 -3.37 6.67 -3.86
CA GLY A 19 -2.32 6.96 -2.88
C GLY A 19 -1.07 7.46 -3.62
N LYS A 20 -0.17 8.18 -2.94
CA LYS A 20 1.08 8.60 -3.58
C LYS A 20 1.92 7.36 -3.85
N GLU A 21 2.07 7.00 -5.12
CA GLU A 21 2.97 5.94 -5.54
C GLU A 21 4.43 6.40 -5.41
N HIS A 22 5.25 5.57 -4.77
CA HIS A 22 6.67 5.78 -4.60
C HIS A 22 7.39 4.54 -5.11
N VAL A 23 8.44 4.74 -5.91
CA VAL A 23 9.32 3.65 -6.32
C VAL A 23 10.56 3.70 -5.45
N VAL A 24 10.72 2.70 -4.59
CA VAL A 24 11.85 2.57 -3.66
C VAL A 24 12.89 1.65 -4.27
N LYS A 25 14.16 2.07 -4.28
CA LYS A 25 15.27 1.23 -4.73
C LYS A 25 15.79 0.42 -3.56
N THR A 26 15.78 -0.90 -3.72
CA THR A 26 16.29 -1.88 -2.75
C THR A 26 17.51 -2.61 -3.31
N ALA A 27 18.21 -3.39 -2.48
CA ALA A 27 19.32 -4.24 -2.92
C ALA A 27 18.91 -5.24 -4.03
N HIS A 28 17.64 -5.64 -4.04
CA HIS A 28 17.08 -6.66 -4.92
C HIS A 28 16.21 -6.09 -6.06
N GLY A 29 16.29 -4.78 -6.32
CA GLY A 29 15.56 -4.11 -7.40
C GLY A 29 14.66 -2.98 -6.91
N SER A 30 13.81 -2.48 -7.80
CA SER A 30 12.86 -1.40 -7.48
C SER A 30 11.52 -2.00 -7.04
N VAL A 31 10.92 -1.43 -6.00
CA VAL A 31 9.63 -1.86 -5.46
C VAL A 31 8.66 -0.68 -5.46
N SER A 32 7.46 -0.87 -6.01
CA SER A 32 6.39 0.13 -5.98
C SER A 32 5.64 0.08 -4.65
N VAL A 33 5.47 1.23 -4.01
CA VAL A 33 4.76 1.39 -2.73
C VAL A 33 3.70 2.47 -2.87
N ALA A 34 2.43 2.12 -2.66
CA ALA A 34 1.35 3.11 -2.62
C ALA A 34 1.09 3.56 -1.18
N VAL A 35 1.21 4.88 -0.94
CA VAL A 35 1.11 5.47 0.40
C VAL A 35 -0.21 6.22 0.56
N PHE A 36 -0.92 5.93 1.64
CA PHE A 36 -2.20 6.56 1.99
C PHE A 36 -2.18 7.09 3.42
N GLY A 37 -2.77 8.26 3.61
CA GLY A 37 -2.81 8.91 4.92
C GLY A 37 -1.58 9.78 5.19
N ASP A 38 -1.32 10.01 6.47
CA ASP A 38 -0.34 10.98 6.97
C ASP A 38 0.90 10.25 7.50
N GLN A 39 2.09 10.59 7.01
CA GLN A 39 3.37 9.93 7.37
C GLN A 39 3.79 10.20 8.82
N ASP A 40 3.19 11.18 9.50
CA ASP A 40 3.42 11.43 10.92
C ASP A 40 2.69 10.40 11.83
N LYS A 41 1.84 9.54 11.26
CA LYS A 41 1.09 8.51 11.99
C LYS A 41 1.79 7.15 11.96
N PRO A 42 1.45 6.23 12.90
CA PRO A 42 2.01 4.89 12.89
C PRO A 42 1.82 4.16 11.56
N ALA A 43 2.86 3.46 11.10
CA ALA A 43 2.84 2.72 9.85
C ALA A 43 1.95 1.47 9.93
N LEU A 44 1.11 1.29 8.91
CA LEU A 44 0.38 0.05 8.62
C LEU A 44 0.86 -0.47 7.27
N ILE A 45 1.60 -1.57 7.29
CA ILE A 45 2.20 -2.15 6.10
C ILE A 45 1.30 -3.26 5.60
N THR A 46 1.10 -3.33 4.29
CA THR A 46 0.41 -4.47 3.67
C THR A 46 1.29 -5.09 2.60
N TYR A 47 1.35 -6.41 2.59
CA TYR A 47 2.06 -7.19 1.58
C TYR A 47 1.08 -8.24 1.01
N PRO A 48 0.81 -8.24 -0.31
CA PRO A 48 -0.22 -9.08 -0.91
C PRO A 48 0.19 -10.56 -0.98
N ASP A 49 -0.80 -11.43 -1.03
CA ASP A 49 -0.60 -12.87 -1.25
C ASP A 49 -0.22 -13.17 -2.72
N LEU A 50 0.22 -14.40 -2.96
CA LEU A 50 0.62 -14.89 -4.28
C LEU A 50 -0.49 -14.70 -5.31
N ALA A 51 -0.10 -14.26 -6.51
CA ALA A 51 -1.01 -13.97 -7.64
C ALA A 51 -2.06 -12.88 -7.37
N LEU A 52 -1.94 -12.14 -6.27
CA LEU A 52 -2.77 -10.97 -5.96
C LEU A 52 -1.90 -9.71 -5.92
N ASN A 53 -2.56 -8.56 -6.11
CA ASN A 53 -1.96 -7.25 -5.86
C ASN A 53 -2.65 -6.60 -4.66
N HIS A 54 -2.18 -5.42 -4.25
CA HIS A 54 -2.73 -4.76 -3.07
C HIS A 54 -4.23 -4.43 -3.20
N ILE A 55 -4.73 -4.19 -4.42
CA ILE A 55 -6.15 -3.91 -4.68
C ILE A 55 -6.99 -5.17 -4.48
N SER A 56 -6.59 -6.29 -5.11
CA SER A 56 -7.36 -7.54 -5.04
C SER A 56 -7.22 -8.24 -3.68
N CYS A 57 -6.04 -8.18 -3.05
CA CYS A 57 -5.78 -8.81 -1.77
C CYS A 57 -6.49 -8.08 -0.60
N PHE A 58 -6.51 -6.74 -0.63
CA PHE A 58 -7.05 -5.93 0.47
C PHE A 58 -8.38 -5.26 0.11
N GLN A 59 -9.10 -5.80 -0.87
CA GLN A 59 -10.35 -5.22 -1.37
C GLN A 59 -11.35 -4.93 -0.23
N GLY A 60 -11.53 -5.86 0.70
CA GLY A 60 -12.46 -5.69 1.83
C GLY A 60 -12.09 -4.53 2.77
N LEU A 61 -10.79 -4.23 2.91
CA LEU A 61 -10.28 -3.13 3.76
C LEU A 61 -10.31 -1.78 3.02
N LEU A 62 -10.03 -1.79 1.72
CA LEU A 62 -9.89 -0.58 0.90
C LEU A 62 -11.24 -0.06 0.37
N PHE A 63 -12.18 -0.96 0.04
CA PHE A 63 -13.45 -0.58 -0.57
C PHE A 63 -14.62 -0.50 0.42
N CYS A 64 -14.39 -0.73 1.71
CA CYS A 64 -15.33 -0.33 2.76
C CYS A 64 -14.96 1.09 3.22
N PRO A 65 -15.76 2.13 2.86
CA PRO A 65 -15.40 3.52 3.13
C PRO A 65 -15.19 3.81 4.62
N GLU A 66 -16.02 3.23 5.48
CA GLU A 66 -15.94 3.40 6.93
C GLU A 66 -14.66 2.80 7.48
N ALA A 67 -14.31 1.57 7.05
CA ALA A 67 -13.08 0.91 7.47
C ALA A 67 -11.85 1.66 6.95
N PHE A 68 -11.83 2.01 5.67
CA PHE A 68 -10.70 2.73 5.07
C PHE A 68 -10.49 4.10 5.72
N SER A 69 -11.57 4.86 5.94
CA SER A 69 -11.53 6.15 6.64
C SER A 69 -10.96 6.01 8.05
N LEU A 70 -11.39 5.00 8.81
CA LEU A 70 -10.84 4.72 10.14
C LEU A 70 -9.36 4.34 10.09
N LEU A 71 -8.94 3.57 9.08
CA LEU A 71 -7.53 3.18 8.93
C LEU A 71 -6.64 4.38 8.62
N VAL A 72 -6.96 5.19 7.59
CA VAL A 72 -6.14 6.37 7.23
C VAL A 72 -6.23 7.50 8.27
N HIS A 73 -7.29 7.50 9.09
CA HIS A 73 -7.37 8.40 10.24
C HIS A 73 -6.37 8.04 11.34
N ASN A 74 -6.09 6.75 11.56
CA ASN A 74 -5.22 6.31 12.66
C ASN A 74 -3.80 5.93 12.22
N PHE A 75 -3.60 5.59 10.95
CA PHE A 75 -2.36 5.03 10.42
C PHE A 75 -1.92 5.72 9.12
N CYS A 76 -0.62 5.64 8.83
CA CYS A 76 -0.09 5.79 7.48
C CYS A 76 -0.01 4.41 6.82
N ILE A 77 -0.73 4.19 5.72
CA ILE A 77 -0.78 2.87 5.08
C ILE A 77 0.24 2.81 3.95
N TYR A 78 1.09 1.77 3.97
CA TYR A 78 2.09 1.47 2.95
C TYR A 78 1.73 0.15 2.26
N HIS A 79 1.18 0.24 1.05
CA HIS A 79 0.91 -0.93 0.22
C HIS A 79 2.11 -1.27 -0.63
N ILE A 80 2.88 -2.27 -0.21
CA ILE A 80 4.04 -2.76 -0.95
C ILE A 80 3.54 -3.66 -2.08
N SER A 81 3.96 -3.37 -3.31
CA SER A 81 3.72 -4.22 -4.46
C SER A 81 5.02 -4.97 -4.76
N PRO A 82 5.08 -6.29 -4.47
CA PRO A 82 6.25 -7.10 -4.76
C PRO A 82 6.65 -7.02 -6.23
N PRO A 83 7.92 -7.25 -6.58
CA PRO A 83 8.36 -7.24 -7.97
C PRO A 83 7.49 -8.15 -8.85
N GLY A 84 6.91 -7.61 -9.92
CA GLY A 84 6.04 -8.33 -10.85
C GLY A 84 4.55 -8.35 -10.45
N HIS A 85 4.20 -7.85 -9.26
CA HIS A 85 2.81 -7.75 -8.80
C HIS A 85 2.21 -6.35 -9.05
N GLU A 86 3.01 -5.39 -9.51
CA GLU A 86 2.53 -4.06 -9.88
C GLU A 86 1.62 -4.09 -11.12
N LEU A 87 0.73 -3.09 -11.20
CA LEU A 87 -0.20 -3.00 -12.32
C LEU A 87 0.56 -2.72 -13.62
N GLY A 88 0.48 -3.66 -14.57
CA GLY A 88 1.16 -3.54 -15.86
C GLY A 88 2.63 -3.97 -15.81
N ALA A 89 3.03 -4.73 -14.78
CA ALA A 89 4.36 -5.34 -14.70
C ALA A 89 4.72 -6.09 -16.00
N ALA A 90 5.98 -5.96 -16.42
CA ALA A 90 6.50 -6.72 -17.53
C ALA A 90 6.61 -8.21 -17.17
N VAL A 91 6.54 -9.08 -18.17
CA VAL A 91 6.81 -10.51 -17.96
C VAL A 91 8.28 -10.65 -17.55
N ALA A 92 8.52 -11.29 -16.40
CA ALA A 92 9.85 -11.55 -15.88
C ALA A 92 10.71 -12.28 -16.94
N ALA A 93 11.97 -11.85 -17.09
CA ALA A 93 12.89 -12.50 -18.01
C ALA A 93 13.33 -13.87 -17.46
N SER A 94 13.55 -14.85 -18.33
CA SER A 94 13.90 -16.22 -17.91
C SER A 94 15.24 -16.34 -17.16
N ASP A 95 16.07 -15.31 -17.19
CA ASP A 95 17.39 -15.24 -16.54
C ASP A 95 17.38 -14.34 -15.27
N GLU A 96 16.22 -13.80 -14.87
CA GLU A 96 16.14 -13.09 -13.58
C GLU A 96 16.32 -14.08 -12.43
N LEU A 97 17.28 -13.78 -11.56
CA LEU A 97 17.51 -14.52 -10.33
C LEU A 97 16.19 -14.54 -9.53
N SER A 98 15.70 -15.75 -9.23
CA SER A 98 14.53 -15.91 -8.38
C SER A 98 14.84 -15.41 -6.98
N LEU A 99 14.23 -14.30 -6.57
CA LEU A 99 14.28 -13.83 -5.19
C LEU A 99 13.69 -14.91 -4.26
N CYS A 100 14.39 -15.20 -3.17
CA CYS A 100 13.86 -16.05 -2.13
C CYS A 100 13.00 -15.23 -1.16
N VAL A 101 12.28 -15.92 -0.26
CA VAL A 101 11.40 -15.25 0.70
C VAL A 101 12.18 -14.35 1.66
N ASP A 102 13.42 -14.74 2.01
CA ASP A 102 14.28 -13.92 2.86
C ASP A 102 14.68 -12.62 2.14
N ASP A 103 15.03 -12.68 0.85
CA ASP A 103 15.32 -11.48 0.04
C ASP A 103 14.11 -10.53 0.00
N LEU A 104 12.90 -11.07 -0.17
CA LEU A 104 11.66 -10.29 -0.17
C LEU A 104 11.38 -9.64 1.19
N ALA A 105 11.71 -10.32 2.29
CA ALA A 105 11.56 -9.77 3.64
C ALA A 105 12.58 -8.66 3.93
N ASP A 106 13.81 -8.81 3.43
CA ASP A 106 14.84 -7.77 3.52
C ASP A 106 14.42 -6.50 2.76
N GLN A 107 13.80 -6.64 1.58
CA GLN A 107 13.23 -5.50 0.84
C GLN A 107 12.20 -4.72 1.67
N VAL A 108 11.35 -5.40 2.44
CA VAL A 108 10.37 -4.72 3.31
C VAL A 108 11.07 -3.86 4.35
N SER A 109 12.18 -4.36 4.93
CA SER A 109 12.97 -3.60 5.90
C SER A 109 13.60 -2.35 5.26
N GLU A 110 14.20 -2.48 4.08
CA GLU A 110 14.77 -1.35 3.33
C GLU A 110 13.71 -0.29 2.97
N ILE A 111 12.49 -0.72 2.65
CA ILE A 111 11.37 0.18 2.35
C ILE A 111 10.98 0.99 3.59
N LEU A 112 10.98 0.37 4.77
CA LEU A 112 10.68 1.09 6.01
C LEU A 112 11.77 2.11 6.34
N ASP A 113 13.04 1.72 6.21
CA ASP A 113 14.16 2.63 6.41
C ASP A 113 14.11 3.85 5.47
N TYR A 114 13.58 3.67 4.26
CA TYR A 114 13.39 4.78 3.30
C TYR A 114 12.36 5.82 3.77
N PHE A 115 11.30 5.40 4.47
CA PHE A 115 10.24 6.29 4.92
C PHE A 115 10.49 6.91 6.31
N GLY A 116 11.45 6.38 7.07
CA GLY A 116 11.89 6.91 8.37
C GLY A 116 11.15 6.32 9.57
#